data_AF-A0A090VHK4-F1
#
_entry.id   AF-A0A090VHK4-F1
#
_cell.length_a   1.000
_cell.length_b   1.000
_cell.length_c   1.000
_cell.angle_alpha   90.00
_cell.angle_beta   90.00
_cell.angle_gamma   90.00
#
_symmetry.space_group_name_H-M   'P 1'
#
loop_
_entity.id
_entity.type
_entity.pdbx_description
1 polymer ?
#
loop_
_entity_poly.entity_id
_entity_poly.type
_entity_poly.pdbx_seq_one_letter_code
_entity_poly.pdbx_strand_id
1 'polypeptide(L)'
;MTAAVKEQIMANGWGGDTGNYMDEQAFLDLNTSEFDKDDLQLLPTAFFGGNTDWQDVVTQTPLNKKHDASVRGGSDKTTYYVSIGLQDIQGIVKTGFNKRISGSTSLDTQLSDNLKFGLNIRGATTKRSNKDRLLTVLNRIRPDINAYNDDGSVYLPGYYVENPLTALANIDDSNSITLNSTAYLEYELLDGLKFRTSFANSYSDSESLSFDRRGTYQEELGERSWSNYKSSRDVFDNTLSYVKQIGKNIMLLLYWDTL
;
A
#
# COMPACT_ATOMS: atom_id res chain seq x y z
N MET A 1 19.81 59.16 -7.70
CA MET A 1 18.91 58.16 -7.11
C MET A 1 18.77 57.05 -8.13
N THR A 2 19.56 56.00 -8.00
CA THR A 2 19.54 54.87 -8.93
C THR A 2 19.35 53.64 -8.06
N ALA A 3 18.12 53.13 -8.05
CA ALA A 3 17.75 51.96 -7.29
C ALA A 3 18.41 50.73 -7.93
N ALA A 4 19.45 50.21 -7.28
CA ALA A 4 19.99 48.90 -7.61
C ALA A 4 19.08 47.85 -6.97
N VAL A 5 18.19 47.25 -7.76
CA VAL A 5 17.52 46.02 -7.35
C VAL A 5 18.55 44.91 -7.48
N LYS A 6 19.13 44.52 -6.34
CA LYS A 6 20.00 43.35 -6.24
C LYS A 6 19.08 42.13 -6.18
N GLU A 7 18.72 41.59 -7.34
CA GLU A 7 17.94 40.35 -7.40
C GLU A 7 18.88 39.19 -7.07
N GLN A 8 18.84 38.75 -5.83
CA GLN A 8 19.59 37.60 -5.36
C GLN A 8 18.85 36.36 -5.84
N ILE A 9 19.22 35.81 -7.00
CA ILE A 9 18.77 34.47 -7.42
C ILE A 9 19.51 33.46 -6.56
N MET A 10 19.07 33.31 -5.30
CA MET A 10 19.39 32.13 -4.51
C MET A 10 18.53 31.00 -5.05
N ALA A 11 19.11 30.20 -5.94
CA ALA A 11 18.62 28.84 -6.17
C ALA A 11 18.93 28.02 -4.91
N ASN A 12 18.12 28.22 -3.86
CA ASN A 12 18.11 27.38 -2.66
C ASN A 12 17.59 26.00 -3.07
N GLY A 13 18.46 25.18 -3.67
CA GLY A 13 18.31 23.74 -3.66
C GLY A 13 18.41 23.30 -2.19
N TRP A 14 17.37 22.64 -1.69
CA TRP A 14 17.32 22.12 -0.32
C TRP A 14 18.22 20.88 -0.17
N GLY A 15 19.52 21.05 -0.41
CA GLY A 15 20.56 20.05 -0.27
C GLY A 15 21.82 20.71 0.30
N GLY A 16 22.58 20.00 1.14
CA GLY A 16 23.71 20.55 1.90
C GLY A 16 24.90 21.08 1.07
N ASP A 17 24.84 21.01 -0.26
CA ASP A 17 25.81 21.64 -1.16
C ASP A 17 25.29 23.00 -1.65
N THR A 18 25.50 24.01 -0.82
CA THR A 18 25.25 25.43 -1.13
C THR A 18 26.37 26.03 -2.01
N GLY A 19 26.98 25.23 -2.89
CA GLY A 19 28.01 25.70 -3.80
C GLY A 19 27.40 26.61 -4.87
N ASN A 20 28.09 27.69 -5.21
CA ASN A 20 27.73 28.45 -6.40
C ASN A 20 27.88 27.55 -7.63
N TYR A 21 26.87 27.52 -8.48
CA TYR A 21 26.91 26.81 -9.76
C TYR A 21 27.55 27.67 -10.85
N MET A 22 27.51 28.98 -10.65
CA MET A 22 27.91 30.01 -11.59
C MET A 22 29.12 30.75 -11.06
N ASP A 23 30.03 31.13 -11.96
CA ASP A 23 31.06 32.10 -11.64
C ASP A 23 30.39 33.46 -11.40
N GLU A 24 30.41 33.90 -10.15
CA GLU A 24 29.77 35.14 -9.72
C GLU A 24 30.40 36.37 -10.39
N GLN A 25 31.72 36.37 -10.59
CA GLN A 25 32.41 37.49 -11.21
C GLN A 25 32.07 37.55 -12.70
N ALA A 26 32.10 36.41 -13.39
CA ALA A 26 31.69 36.34 -14.79
C ALA A 26 30.25 36.79 -15.00
N PHE A 27 29.34 36.44 -14.07
CA PHE A 27 27.95 36.90 -14.12
C PHE A 27 27.81 38.41 -13.89
N LEU A 28 28.52 38.97 -12.89
CA LEU A 28 28.48 40.40 -12.60
C LEU A 28 29.10 41.26 -13.72
N ASP A 29 30.02 40.68 -14.50
CA ASP A 29 30.63 41.32 -15.66
C ASP A 29 29.72 41.31 -16.91
N LEU A 30 28.59 40.60 -16.88
CA LEU A 30 27.58 40.65 -17.95
C LEU A 30 26.90 42.03 -17.97
N ASN A 31 27.33 42.89 -18.88
CA ASN A 31 26.76 44.22 -19.09
C ASN A 31 25.59 44.18 -20.10
N THR A 32 24.66 43.25 -19.92
CA THR A 32 23.48 43.07 -20.77
C THR A 32 22.26 42.75 -19.92
N SER A 33 21.09 43.27 -20.32
CA SER A 33 19.80 42.91 -19.73
C SER A 33 19.19 41.65 -20.35
N GLU A 34 19.77 41.16 -21.46
CA GLU A 34 19.39 39.95 -22.16
C GLU A 34 20.58 38.98 -22.12
N PHE A 35 20.39 37.82 -21.51
CA PHE A 35 21.40 36.75 -21.39
C PHE A 35 20.80 35.42 -21.86
N ASP A 36 21.62 34.61 -22.52
CA ASP A 36 21.31 33.22 -22.86
C ASP A 36 22.16 32.27 -22.00
N LYS A 37 21.90 30.96 -22.06
CA LYS A 37 22.64 29.91 -21.35
C LYS A 37 24.14 29.99 -21.61
N ASP A 38 24.56 30.42 -22.80
CA ASP A 38 25.97 30.48 -23.18
C ASP A 38 26.72 31.65 -22.50
N ASP A 39 26.00 32.68 -22.04
CA ASP A 39 26.57 33.80 -21.26
C ASP A 39 26.85 33.39 -19.80
N LEU A 40 26.25 32.29 -19.37
CA LEU A 40 26.35 31.75 -18.02
C LEU A 40 27.54 30.80 -17.92
N GLN A 41 28.62 31.26 -17.28
CA GLN A 41 29.80 30.42 -16.99
C GLN A 41 29.62 29.53 -15.76
N LEU A 42 29.42 28.24 -15.98
CA LEU A 42 29.33 27.24 -14.93
C LEU A 42 30.70 26.98 -14.30
N LEU A 43 30.74 26.85 -12.98
CA LEU A 43 31.96 26.46 -12.27
C LEU A 43 32.31 24.99 -12.57
N PRO A 44 33.61 24.61 -12.61
CA PRO A 44 34.01 23.21 -12.76
C PRO A 44 33.45 22.27 -11.68
N THR A 45 33.06 22.82 -10.53
CA THR A 45 32.45 22.12 -9.39
C THR A 45 30.91 22.19 -9.39
N ALA A 46 30.29 22.78 -10.42
CA ALA A 46 28.83 22.95 -10.48
C ALA A 46 28.07 21.63 -10.57
N PHE A 47 28.70 20.60 -11.14
CA PHE A 47 28.14 19.26 -11.26
C PHE A 47 29.09 18.22 -10.69
N PHE A 48 28.50 17.14 -10.19
CA PHE A 48 29.22 15.93 -9.87
C PHE A 48 29.52 15.13 -11.15
N GLY A 49 30.42 14.15 -11.06
CA GLY A 49 30.85 13.35 -12.21
C GLY A 49 29.88 12.25 -12.64
N GLY A 50 28.73 12.10 -11.96
CA GLY A 50 27.75 11.07 -12.25
C GLY A 50 26.86 11.41 -13.45
N ASN A 51 26.16 10.39 -13.94
CA ASN A 51 25.11 10.52 -14.95
C ASN A 51 24.18 9.30 -14.84
N THR A 52 23.49 9.20 -13.72
CA THR A 52 22.68 8.04 -13.35
C THR A 52 21.22 8.30 -13.70
N ASP A 53 20.64 7.46 -14.56
CA ASP A 53 19.19 7.37 -14.68
C ASP A 53 18.64 6.60 -13.48
N TRP A 54 18.33 7.34 -12.41
CA TRP A 54 17.86 6.76 -11.17
C TRP A 54 16.55 5.98 -11.33
N GLN A 55 15.69 6.37 -12.28
CA GLN A 55 14.42 5.68 -12.51
C GLN A 55 14.67 4.31 -13.13
N ASP A 56 15.52 4.21 -14.16
CA ASP A 56 15.91 2.92 -14.75
C ASP A 56 16.61 2.02 -13.72
N VAL A 57 17.47 2.61 -12.88
CA VAL A 57 18.20 1.87 -11.84
C VAL A 57 17.28 1.20 -10.82
N VAL A 58 16.18 1.85 -10.40
CA VAL A 58 15.31 1.31 -9.33
C VAL A 58 14.03 0.65 -9.83
N THR A 59 13.70 0.78 -11.11
CA THR A 59 12.46 0.20 -11.67
C THR A 59 12.70 -1.10 -12.45
N GLN A 60 11.64 -1.89 -12.60
CA GLN A 60 11.64 -3.16 -13.32
C GLN A 60 10.34 -3.29 -14.11
N THR A 61 10.33 -4.16 -15.12
CA THR A 61 9.08 -4.58 -15.76
C THR A 61 8.35 -5.56 -14.85
N PRO A 62 7.18 -5.20 -14.28
CA PRO A 62 6.49 -6.08 -13.34
C PRO A 62 5.79 -7.24 -14.06
N LEU A 63 5.90 -8.45 -13.50
CA LEU A 63 5.08 -9.59 -13.90
C LEU A 63 4.02 -9.90 -12.84
N ASN A 64 2.75 -9.87 -13.26
CA ASN A 64 1.62 -10.17 -12.39
C ASN A 64 0.99 -11.50 -12.76
N LYS A 65 0.79 -12.37 -11.78
CA LYS A 65 0.16 -13.69 -11.93
C LYS A 65 -1.07 -13.78 -11.03
N LYS A 66 -2.16 -14.29 -11.58
CA LYS A 66 -3.39 -14.55 -10.84
C LYS A 66 -3.98 -15.89 -11.27
N HIS A 67 -4.29 -16.73 -10.28
CA HIS A 67 -4.96 -18.01 -10.49
C HIS A 67 -6.14 -18.11 -9.54
N ASP A 68 -7.32 -18.31 -10.08
CA ASP A 68 -8.55 -18.48 -9.31
C ASP A 68 -9.17 -19.83 -9.70
N ALA A 69 -9.53 -20.63 -8.69
CA ALA A 69 -10.27 -21.86 -8.89
C ALA A 69 -11.47 -21.87 -7.95
N SER A 70 -12.62 -22.31 -8.46
CA SER A 70 -13.84 -22.40 -7.67
C SER A 70 -14.67 -23.60 -8.09
N VAL A 71 -15.39 -24.14 -7.12
CA VAL A 71 -16.40 -25.18 -7.31
C VAL A 71 -17.67 -24.67 -6.67
N ARG A 72 -18.77 -24.79 -7.40
CA ARG A 72 -20.11 -24.47 -6.92
C ARG A 72 -21.07 -25.56 -7.33
N GLY A 73 -22.06 -25.82 -6.50
CA GLY A 73 -23.05 -26.84 -6.78
C GLY A 73 -24.12 -26.87 -5.71
N GLY A 74 -25.04 -27.81 -5.85
CA GLY A 74 -26.11 -27.98 -4.90
C GLY A 74 -27.19 -28.94 -5.37
N SER A 75 -28.09 -29.24 -4.46
CA SER A 75 -29.38 -29.89 -4.68
C SER A 75 -30.49 -28.92 -4.28
N ASP A 76 -31.74 -29.37 -4.33
CA ASP A 76 -32.90 -28.59 -3.88
C ASP A 76 -32.79 -28.13 -2.42
N LYS A 77 -32.05 -28.87 -1.59
CA LYS A 77 -31.92 -28.58 -0.15
C LYS A 77 -30.59 -27.92 0.22
N THR A 78 -29.54 -28.06 -0.58
CA THR A 78 -28.21 -27.59 -0.17
C THR A 78 -27.53 -26.91 -1.35
N THR A 79 -26.99 -25.72 -1.14
CA THR A 79 -26.11 -25.06 -2.09
C THR A 79 -24.76 -24.80 -1.43
N TYR A 80 -23.69 -24.99 -2.18
CA TYR A 80 -22.34 -24.79 -1.70
C TYR A 80 -21.46 -24.12 -2.75
N TYR A 81 -20.47 -23.38 -2.26
CA TYR A 81 -19.44 -22.72 -3.03
C TYR A 81 -18.13 -22.80 -2.26
N VAL A 82 -17.06 -23.16 -2.95
CA VAL A 82 -15.69 -23.13 -2.41
C VAL A 82 -14.79 -22.52 -3.47
N SER A 83 -13.89 -21.64 -3.07
CA SER A 83 -12.87 -21.09 -3.98
C SER A 83 -11.55 -20.85 -3.29
N ILE A 84 -10.51 -20.88 -4.11
CA ILE A 84 -9.14 -20.49 -3.77
C ILE A 84 -8.63 -19.51 -4.82
N GLY A 85 -7.91 -18.49 -4.38
CA GLY A 85 -7.27 -17.50 -5.23
C GLY A 85 -5.81 -17.31 -4.83
N LEU A 86 -4.91 -17.38 -5.81
CA LEU A 86 -3.49 -17.09 -5.70
C LEU A 86 -3.16 -15.85 -6.53
N GLN A 87 -2.50 -14.88 -5.91
CA GLN A 87 -2.11 -13.64 -6.55
C GLN A 87 -0.64 -13.36 -6.22
N ASP A 88 0.17 -13.10 -7.24
CA ASP A 88 1.56 -12.64 -7.12
C ASP A 88 1.71 -11.41 -8.01
N ILE A 89 1.74 -10.23 -7.39
CA ILE A 89 1.93 -8.95 -8.07
C ILE A 89 3.34 -8.47 -7.78
N GLN A 90 4.11 -8.22 -8.84
CA GLN A 90 5.37 -7.51 -8.73
C GLN A 90 5.15 -6.01 -8.87
N GLY A 91 5.86 -5.24 -8.05
CA GLY A 91 5.88 -3.79 -8.16
C GLY A 91 6.73 -3.34 -9.35
N ILE A 92 6.45 -2.12 -9.83
CA ILE A 92 7.31 -1.43 -10.80
C ILE A 92 8.66 -1.10 -10.17
N VAL A 93 8.69 -0.78 -8.88
CA VAL A 93 9.94 -0.61 -8.14
C VAL A 93 10.52 -1.97 -7.81
N LYS A 94 11.82 -2.16 -8.08
CA LYS A 94 12.57 -3.38 -7.79
C LYS A 94 12.32 -3.82 -6.35
N THR A 95 12.28 -5.13 -6.13
CA THR A 95 12.03 -5.77 -4.81
C THR A 95 10.65 -5.53 -4.18
N GLY A 96 9.83 -4.60 -4.71
CA GLY A 96 8.45 -4.41 -4.28
C GLY A 96 7.54 -5.52 -4.80
N PHE A 97 6.62 -6.01 -3.96
CA PHE A 97 5.67 -7.04 -4.36
C PHE A 97 4.45 -7.10 -3.42
N ASN A 98 3.38 -7.75 -3.89
CA ASN A 98 2.22 -8.12 -3.11
C ASN A 98 1.74 -9.53 -3.49
N LYS A 99 1.89 -10.48 -2.56
CA LYS A 99 1.48 -11.88 -2.71
C LYS A 99 0.31 -12.18 -1.80
N ARG A 100 -0.76 -12.74 -2.34
CA ARG A 100 -1.99 -13.03 -1.60
C ARG A 100 -2.50 -14.43 -1.92
N ILE A 101 -2.80 -15.18 -0.88
CA ILE A 101 -3.54 -16.45 -0.95
C ILE A 101 -4.87 -16.20 -0.27
N SER A 102 -5.97 -16.48 -0.95
CA SER A 102 -7.32 -16.26 -0.44
C SER A 102 -8.16 -17.50 -0.62
N GLY A 103 -9.11 -17.69 0.30
CA GLY A 103 -10.07 -18.78 0.26
C GLY A 103 -11.44 -18.27 0.67
N SER A 104 -12.48 -18.83 0.06
CA SER A 104 -13.84 -18.59 0.54
C SER A 104 -14.72 -19.82 0.40
N THR A 105 -15.58 -20.01 1.38
CA THR A 105 -16.58 -21.07 1.42
C THR A 105 -17.92 -20.45 1.79
N SER A 106 -18.95 -20.84 1.06
CA SER A 106 -20.35 -20.54 1.38
C SER A 106 -21.14 -21.84 1.33
N LEU A 107 -22.01 -22.05 2.32
CA LEU A 107 -22.89 -23.20 2.42
C LEU A 107 -24.24 -22.71 2.92
N ASP A 108 -25.31 -23.09 2.23
CA ASP A 108 -26.68 -22.89 2.65
C ASP A 108 -27.39 -24.24 2.56
N THR A 109 -27.99 -24.69 3.65
CA THR A 109 -28.64 -26.00 3.70
C THR A 109 -29.97 -25.95 4.45
N GLN A 110 -30.99 -26.53 3.86
CA GLN A 110 -32.28 -26.81 4.46
C GLN A 110 -32.16 -28.12 5.24
N LEU A 111 -32.05 -28.02 6.58
CA LEU A 111 -31.93 -29.16 7.47
C LEU A 111 -33.26 -29.90 7.65
N SER A 112 -34.37 -29.16 7.64
CA SER A 112 -35.76 -29.64 7.61
C SER A 112 -36.64 -28.60 6.93
N ASP A 113 -37.91 -28.88 6.64
CA ASP A 113 -38.80 -27.94 5.92
C ASP A 113 -38.89 -26.55 6.58
N ASN A 114 -38.66 -26.48 7.89
CA ASN A 114 -38.69 -25.26 8.70
C ASN A 114 -37.34 -24.84 9.31
N LEU A 115 -36.23 -25.52 9.00
CA LEU A 115 -34.92 -25.17 9.56
C LEU A 115 -33.88 -25.05 8.45
N LYS A 116 -33.26 -23.87 8.36
CA LYS A 116 -32.17 -23.55 7.47
C LYS A 116 -30.90 -23.24 8.27
N PHE A 117 -29.78 -23.77 7.83
CA PHE A 117 -28.44 -23.39 8.29
C PHE A 117 -27.68 -22.71 7.15
N GLY A 118 -26.90 -21.69 7.48
CA GLY A 118 -25.97 -21.11 6.54
C GLY A 118 -24.62 -20.77 7.17
N LEU A 119 -23.57 -20.89 6.38
CA LEU A 119 -22.19 -20.67 6.75
C LEU A 119 -21.47 -19.92 5.63
N ASN A 120 -20.76 -18.86 5.99
CA ASN A 120 -19.91 -18.09 5.09
C ASN A 120 -18.56 -17.89 5.76
N ILE A 121 -17.47 -18.26 5.09
CA ILE A 121 -16.11 -18.08 5.58
C ILE A 121 -15.29 -17.48 4.45
N ARG A 122 -14.53 -16.43 4.73
CA ARG A 122 -13.60 -15.79 3.80
C ARG A 122 -12.31 -15.52 4.53
N GLY A 123 -11.21 -16.02 3.99
CA GLY A 123 -9.88 -15.85 4.57
C GLY A 123 -8.88 -15.38 3.53
N ALA A 124 -7.84 -14.69 3.98
CA ALA A 124 -6.68 -14.42 3.16
C ALA A 124 -5.43 -14.27 4.01
N THR A 125 -4.29 -14.70 3.47
CA THR A 125 -2.97 -14.27 3.91
C THR A 125 -2.35 -13.40 2.81
N THR A 126 -1.74 -12.29 3.22
CA THR A 126 -1.07 -11.35 2.33
C THR A 126 0.33 -11.08 2.84
N LYS A 127 1.32 -11.20 1.96
CA LYS A 127 2.69 -10.76 2.20
C LYS A 127 3.02 -9.67 1.20
N ARG A 128 3.50 -8.53 1.66
CA ARG A 128 3.90 -7.42 0.81
C ARG A 128 5.25 -6.85 1.23
N SER A 129 5.96 -6.31 0.26
CA SER A 129 7.11 -5.43 0.45
C SER A 129 6.80 -4.11 -0.24
N ASN A 130 6.70 -3.05 0.54
CA ASN A 130 6.37 -1.71 0.09
C ASN A 130 7.65 -0.96 -0.28
N LYS A 131 7.61 -0.24 -1.40
CA LYS A 131 8.73 0.56 -1.90
C LYS A 131 8.30 1.97 -2.33
N ASP A 132 7.10 2.41 -1.94
CA ASP A 132 6.54 3.69 -2.40
C ASP A 132 7.38 4.90 -1.99
N ARG A 133 8.11 4.81 -0.86
CA ARG A 133 9.09 5.83 -0.43
C ARG A 133 10.08 6.20 -1.53
N LEU A 134 10.46 5.26 -2.39
CA LEU A 134 11.41 5.51 -3.47
C LEU A 134 10.94 6.59 -4.44
N LEU A 135 9.63 6.74 -4.65
CA LEU A 135 9.10 7.80 -5.52
C LEU A 135 9.43 9.19 -4.97
N THR A 136 9.42 9.35 -3.65
CA THR A 136 9.82 10.59 -2.98
C THR A 136 11.33 10.83 -3.07
N VAL A 137 12.13 9.76 -2.96
CA VAL A 137 13.60 9.84 -3.05
C VAL A 137 14.04 10.19 -4.47
N LEU A 138 13.44 9.56 -5.48
CA LEU A 138 13.71 9.83 -6.90
C LEU A 138 13.47 11.29 -7.29
N ASN A 139 12.43 11.93 -6.72
CA ASN A 139 12.12 13.33 -6.98
C ASN A 139 13.11 14.32 -6.33
N ARG A 140 14.02 13.86 -5.46
CA ARG A 140 14.93 14.72 -4.68
C ARG A 140 16.40 14.56 -5.05
N ILE A 141 16.75 13.46 -5.71
CA ILE A 141 18.14 13.22 -6.09
C ILE A 141 18.42 13.73 -7.50
N ARG A 142 19.61 14.31 -7.69
CA ARG A 142 20.08 14.74 -9.01
C ARG A 142 20.74 13.59 -9.76
N PRO A 143 20.63 13.53 -11.09
CA PRO A 143 21.26 12.47 -11.90
C PRO A 143 22.79 12.54 -11.90
N ASP A 144 23.38 13.69 -11.60
CA ASP A 144 24.83 13.86 -11.57
C ASP A 144 25.50 13.33 -10.30
N ILE A 145 24.73 12.99 -9.26
CA ILE A 145 25.26 12.37 -8.05
C ILE A 145 25.74 10.94 -8.34
N ASN A 146 26.93 10.60 -7.84
CA ASN A 146 27.49 9.26 -7.98
C ASN A 146 26.64 8.22 -7.25
N ALA A 147 26.45 7.04 -7.87
CA ALA A 147 25.72 5.94 -7.24
C ALA A 147 26.55 5.21 -6.17
N TYR A 148 27.85 5.10 -6.39
CA TYR A 148 28.80 4.39 -5.54
C TYR A 148 30.04 5.25 -5.28
N ASN A 149 30.72 4.97 -4.18
CA ASN A 149 32.08 5.40 -3.92
C ASN A 149 33.07 4.57 -4.76
N ASP A 150 34.33 5.00 -4.84
CA ASP A 150 35.40 4.29 -5.57
C ASP A 150 35.66 2.87 -5.04
N ASP A 151 35.36 2.62 -3.77
CA ASP A 151 35.47 1.29 -3.13
C ASP A 151 34.26 0.36 -3.41
N GLY A 152 33.27 0.85 -4.16
CA GLY A 152 32.05 0.13 -4.52
C GLY A 152 30.93 0.18 -3.48
N SER A 153 31.13 0.85 -2.33
CA SER A 153 30.04 1.10 -1.37
C SER A 153 29.05 2.15 -1.89
N VAL A 154 27.80 2.11 -1.43
CA VAL A 154 26.78 3.09 -1.85
C VAL A 154 27.19 4.50 -1.40
N TYR A 155 27.19 5.46 -2.33
CA TYR A 155 27.51 6.85 -2.03
C TYR A 155 26.41 7.48 -1.17
N LEU A 156 26.78 8.21 -0.11
CA LEU A 156 25.85 8.88 0.79
C LEU A 156 25.97 10.39 0.60
N PRO A 157 25.08 11.02 -0.21
CA PRO A 157 25.20 12.43 -0.60
C PRO A 157 24.98 13.43 0.55
N GLY A 158 24.53 12.98 1.72
CA GLY A 158 24.45 13.79 2.94
C GLY A 158 23.03 13.88 3.50
N TYR A 159 22.83 14.85 4.40
CA TYR A 159 21.68 14.87 5.33
C TYR A 159 20.30 15.06 4.69
N TYR A 160 20.23 15.74 3.54
CA TYR A 160 18.97 16.10 2.88
C TYR A 160 18.67 15.31 1.60
N VAL A 161 19.67 14.57 1.10
CA VAL A 161 19.57 13.81 -0.14
C VAL A 161 19.92 12.37 0.19
N GLU A 162 19.01 11.46 -0.17
CA GLU A 162 19.20 10.03 0.02
C GLU A 162 19.52 9.39 -1.33
N ASN A 163 20.47 8.45 -1.34
CA ASN A 163 20.74 7.64 -2.52
C ASN A 163 19.60 6.62 -2.73
N PRO A 164 18.94 6.57 -3.91
CA PRO A 164 17.89 5.61 -4.20
C PRO A 164 18.30 4.15 -3.96
N LEU A 165 19.59 3.81 -4.07
CA LEU A 165 20.07 2.46 -3.76
C LEU A 165 19.98 2.14 -2.27
N THR A 166 20.16 3.13 -1.39
CA THR A 166 19.93 2.99 0.05
C THR A 166 18.44 2.74 0.32
N ALA A 167 17.57 3.62 -0.22
CA ALA A 167 16.13 3.50 -0.08
C ALA A 167 15.57 2.16 -0.61
N LEU A 168 16.11 1.69 -1.75
CA LEU A 168 15.74 0.42 -2.36
C LEU A 168 16.08 -0.76 -1.45
N ALA A 169 17.21 -0.67 -0.75
CA ALA A 169 17.72 -1.71 0.14
C ALA A 169 17.07 -1.71 1.54
N ASN A 170 16.28 -0.69 1.89
CA ASN A 170 15.49 -0.67 3.12
C ASN A 170 14.40 -1.73 3.09
N ILE A 171 13.93 -2.14 4.27
CA ILE A 171 12.85 -3.12 4.42
C ILE A 171 11.59 -2.34 4.85
N ASP A 172 10.47 -2.63 4.20
CA ASP A 172 9.13 -2.23 4.64
C ASP A 172 8.19 -3.38 4.25
N ASP A 173 8.29 -4.45 5.04
CA ASP A 173 7.61 -5.70 4.80
C ASP A 173 6.44 -5.84 5.76
N SER A 174 5.34 -6.42 5.29
CA SER A 174 4.25 -6.80 6.20
C SER A 174 3.62 -8.12 5.80
N ASN A 175 3.21 -8.88 6.83
CA ASN A 175 2.45 -10.10 6.71
C ASN A 175 1.09 -9.88 7.39
N SER A 176 0.00 -10.22 6.72
CA SER A 176 -1.33 -10.12 7.33
C SER A 176 -2.16 -11.36 7.09
N ILE A 177 -2.98 -11.72 8.08
CA ILE A 177 -4.03 -12.72 8.00
C ILE A 177 -5.36 -12.00 8.26
N THR A 178 -6.35 -12.26 7.43
CA THR A 178 -7.73 -11.79 7.64
C THR A 178 -8.67 -12.99 7.56
N LEU A 179 -9.62 -13.08 8.48
CA LEU A 179 -10.67 -14.09 8.50
C LEU A 179 -12.01 -13.40 8.81
N ASN A 180 -12.99 -13.63 7.96
CA ASN A 180 -14.37 -13.23 8.19
C ASN A 180 -15.23 -14.47 8.12
N SER A 181 -15.98 -14.76 9.18
CA SER A 181 -16.88 -15.90 9.23
C SER A 181 -18.25 -15.50 9.74
N THR A 182 -19.30 -16.10 9.19
CA THR A 182 -20.67 -15.93 9.64
C THR A 182 -21.37 -17.26 9.57
N ALA A 183 -21.97 -17.68 10.68
CA ALA A 183 -22.85 -18.84 10.75
C ALA A 183 -24.22 -18.37 11.20
N TYR A 184 -25.29 -18.98 10.69
CA TYR A 184 -26.64 -18.66 11.10
C TYR A 184 -27.57 -19.87 11.04
N LEU A 185 -28.57 -19.84 11.91
CA LEU A 185 -29.73 -20.72 11.87
C LEU A 185 -30.97 -19.86 11.67
N GLU A 186 -31.83 -20.27 10.76
CA GLU A 186 -33.14 -19.67 10.52
C GLU A 186 -34.20 -20.76 10.71
N TYR A 187 -35.10 -20.54 11.65
CA TYR A 187 -36.19 -21.45 11.97
C TYR A 187 -37.53 -20.77 11.72
N GLU A 188 -38.38 -21.43 10.94
CA GLU A 188 -39.77 -21.01 10.71
C GLU A 188 -40.64 -21.56 11.85
N LEU A 189 -41.02 -20.66 12.75
CA LEU A 189 -41.84 -20.96 13.93
C LEU A 189 -43.29 -21.26 13.54
N LEU A 190 -43.81 -20.46 12.61
CA LEU A 190 -45.15 -20.54 12.02
C LEU A 190 -45.04 -20.03 10.58
N ASP A 191 -46.03 -20.33 9.73
CA ASP A 191 -46.06 -19.82 8.36
C ASP A 191 -45.87 -18.30 8.30
N GLY A 192 -44.76 -17.89 7.68
CA GLY A 192 -44.35 -16.49 7.58
C GLY A 192 -43.62 -15.90 8.80
N LEU A 193 -43.56 -16.59 9.95
CA LEU A 193 -42.84 -16.16 11.16
C LEU A 193 -41.49 -16.88 11.29
N LYS A 194 -40.40 -16.16 11.05
CA LYS A 194 -39.04 -16.69 11.05
C LYS A 194 -38.21 -16.09 12.17
N PHE A 195 -37.63 -16.95 12.99
CA PHE A 195 -36.58 -16.60 13.94
C PHE A 195 -35.22 -16.92 13.32
N ARG A 196 -34.29 -15.97 13.39
CA ARG A 196 -32.92 -16.17 12.93
C ARG A 196 -31.95 -15.76 14.01
N THR A 197 -31.01 -16.65 14.30
CA THR A 197 -29.86 -16.40 15.17
C THR A 197 -28.59 -16.53 14.35
N SER A 198 -27.64 -15.61 14.52
CA SER A 198 -26.39 -15.62 13.79
C SER A 198 -25.21 -15.20 14.64
N PHE A 199 -24.07 -15.79 14.34
CA PHE A 199 -22.77 -15.42 14.89
C PHE A 199 -21.85 -15.00 13.75
N ALA A 200 -21.24 -13.83 13.85
CA ALA A 200 -20.23 -13.34 12.92
C ALA A 200 -18.94 -13.02 13.66
N ASN A 201 -17.81 -13.43 13.09
CA ASN A 201 -16.47 -13.09 13.54
C ASN A 201 -15.69 -12.40 12.42
N SER A 202 -14.99 -11.33 12.77
CA SER A 202 -14.00 -10.66 11.93
C SER A 202 -12.68 -10.61 12.68
N TYR A 203 -11.71 -11.39 12.22
CA TYR A 203 -10.37 -11.48 12.78
C TYR A 203 -9.32 -10.94 11.80
N SER A 204 -8.33 -10.23 12.33
CA SER A 204 -7.15 -9.80 11.61
C SER A 204 -5.90 -9.88 12.49
N ASP A 205 -4.81 -10.32 11.89
CA ASP A 205 -3.47 -10.31 12.47
C ASP A 205 -2.54 -9.68 11.43
N SER A 206 -1.80 -8.65 11.79
CA SER A 206 -0.90 -7.95 10.89
C SER A 206 0.41 -7.66 11.59
N GLU A 207 1.49 -8.14 10.99
CA GLU A 207 2.86 -7.90 11.38
C GLU A 207 3.50 -6.97 10.35
N SER A 208 4.29 -6.00 10.81
CA SER A 208 5.13 -5.18 9.95
C SER A 208 6.55 -5.09 10.49
N LEU A 209 7.51 -5.08 9.57
CA LEU A 209 8.92 -4.91 9.81
C LEU A 209 9.42 -3.80 8.91
N SER A 210 9.93 -2.72 9.50
CA SER A 210 10.74 -1.76 8.78
C SER A 210 12.19 -1.83 9.21
N PHE A 211 13.09 -1.61 8.25
CA PHE A 211 14.50 -1.42 8.52
C PHE A 211 15.04 -0.34 7.59
N ASP A 212 15.35 0.81 8.19
CA ASP A 212 16.00 1.91 7.53
C ASP A 212 17.51 1.79 7.73
N ARG A 213 18.25 1.75 6.62
CA ARG A 213 19.70 1.65 6.65
C ARG A 213 20.32 3.00 7.01
N ARG A 214 21.54 2.96 7.52
CA ARG A 214 22.36 4.17 7.67
C ARG A 214 22.40 4.94 6.34
N GLY A 215 22.14 6.24 6.40
CA GLY A 215 22.03 7.10 5.21
C GLY A 215 20.63 7.15 4.59
N THR A 216 19.63 6.53 5.23
CA THR A 216 18.21 6.76 4.94
C THR A 216 17.79 8.07 5.59
N TYR A 217 17.56 9.13 4.81
CA TYR A 217 17.21 10.44 5.37
C TYR A 217 18.17 10.84 6.52
N GLN A 218 17.69 11.63 7.48
CA GLN A 218 18.44 12.14 8.63
C GLN A 218 18.99 11.06 9.59
N GLU A 219 18.91 9.77 9.25
CA GLU A 219 19.34 8.65 10.07
C GLU A 219 20.86 8.43 10.01
N GLU A 220 21.55 8.83 11.08
CA GLU A 220 23.00 8.61 11.26
C GLU A 220 23.35 7.13 11.50
N LEU A 221 22.38 6.33 11.95
CA LEU A 221 22.51 4.90 12.21
C LEU A 221 21.36 4.14 11.52
N GLY A 222 21.45 2.81 11.45
CA GLY A 222 20.33 2.02 10.97
C GLY A 222 19.27 1.84 12.05
N GLU A 223 18.00 2.00 11.71
CA GLU A 223 16.87 1.80 12.61
C GLU A 223 16.04 0.58 12.16
N ARG A 224 15.66 -0.27 13.12
CA ARG A 224 14.74 -1.39 12.88
C ARG A 224 13.50 -1.21 13.75
N SER A 225 12.32 -1.23 13.13
CA SER A 225 11.05 -1.26 13.84
C SER A 225 10.28 -2.54 13.49
N TRP A 226 9.62 -3.11 14.49
CA TRP A 226 8.75 -4.26 14.33
C TRP A 226 7.47 -4.02 15.12
N SER A 227 6.33 -4.27 14.48
CA SER A 227 5.05 -4.17 15.15
C SER A 227 4.13 -5.32 14.77
N ASN A 228 3.24 -5.65 15.70
CA ASN A 228 2.19 -6.63 15.49
C ASN A 228 0.87 -6.06 16.02
N TYR A 229 -0.17 -6.14 15.21
CA TYR A 229 -1.52 -5.74 15.55
C TYR A 229 -2.49 -6.90 15.32
N LYS A 230 -3.26 -7.24 16.36
CA LYS A 230 -4.30 -8.24 16.31
C LYS A 230 -5.64 -7.63 16.68
N SER A 231 -6.67 -7.99 15.94
CA SER A 231 -8.05 -7.55 16.20
C SER A 231 -9.01 -8.70 15.96
N SER A 232 -9.97 -8.85 16.87
CA SER A 232 -11.11 -9.76 16.72
C SER A 232 -12.37 -8.99 17.07
N ARG A 233 -13.42 -9.18 16.27
CA ARG A 233 -14.76 -8.68 16.55
C ARG A 233 -15.75 -9.81 16.37
N ASP A 234 -16.49 -10.07 17.45
CA ASP A 234 -17.56 -11.05 17.48
C ASP A 234 -18.90 -10.33 17.59
N VAL A 235 -19.87 -10.77 16.81
CA VAL A 235 -21.22 -10.22 16.77
C VAL A 235 -22.20 -11.38 16.86
N PHE A 236 -23.12 -11.30 17.82
CA PHE A 236 -24.20 -12.26 17.97
C PHE A 236 -25.52 -11.51 17.77
N ASP A 237 -26.29 -11.93 16.77
CA ASP A 237 -27.52 -11.25 16.36
C ASP A 237 -28.71 -12.20 16.40
N ASN A 238 -29.83 -11.73 16.92
CA ASN A 238 -31.10 -12.45 16.91
C ASN A 238 -32.18 -11.57 16.29
N THR A 239 -32.95 -12.14 15.37
CA THR A 239 -34.00 -11.41 14.64
C THR A 239 -35.25 -12.26 14.56
N LEU A 240 -36.40 -11.61 14.71
CA LEU A 240 -37.71 -12.22 14.48
C LEU A 240 -38.40 -11.43 13.37
N SER A 241 -38.77 -12.12 12.29
CA SER A 241 -39.38 -11.51 11.11
C SER A 241 -40.72 -12.18 10.82
N TYR A 242 -41.73 -11.38 10.51
CA TYR A 242 -43.04 -11.87 10.09
C TYR A 242 -43.41 -11.31 8.73
N VAL A 243 -43.67 -12.21 7.78
CA VAL A 243 -44.12 -11.89 6.42
C VAL A 243 -45.41 -12.63 6.15
N LYS A 244 -46.51 -11.90 5.93
CA LYS A 244 -47.78 -12.48 5.51
C LYS A 244 -48.32 -11.73 4.31
N GLN A 245 -48.71 -12.48 3.28
CA GLN A 245 -49.42 -11.95 2.12
C GLN A 245 -50.94 -11.97 2.42
N ILE A 246 -51.60 -10.81 2.29
CA ILE A 246 -53.05 -10.68 2.42
C ILE A 246 -53.59 -10.07 1.12
N GLY A 247 -54.21 -10.88 0.28
CA GLY A 247 -54.66 -10.46 -1.05
C GLY A 247 -53.50 -10.12 -1.99
N LYS A 248 -53.51 -8.91 -2.57
CA LYS A 248 -52.40 -8.38 -3.39
C LYS A 248 -51.32 -7.64 -2.58
N ASN A 249 -51.50 -7.51 -1.26
CA ASN A 249 -50.63 -6.69 -0.40
C ASN A 249 -49.71 -7.56 0.48
N ILE A 250 -48.48 -7.10 0.70
CA ILE A 250 -47.47 -7.72 1.56
C ILE A 250 -47.37 -6.89 2.84
N MET A 251 -47.56 -7.50 4.01
CA MET A 251 -47.18 -6.92 5.30
C MET A 251 -45.85 -7.51 5.75
N LEU A 252 -44.89 -6.62 6.08
CA LEU A 252 -43.59 -6.95 6.66
C LEU A 252 -43.52 -6.33 8.06
N LEU A 253 -43.35 -7.15 9.09
CA LEU A 253 -43.05 -6.70 10.45
C LEU A 253 -41.67 -7.25 10.85
N LEU A 254 -40.75 -6.35 11.21
CA LEU A 254 -39.40 -6.68 11.67
C LEU A 254 -39.29 -6.33 13.14
N TYR A 255 -38.95 -7.31 13.99
CA TYR A 255 -38.60 -7.08 15.39
C TYR A 255 -37.12 -7.46 15.59
N TRP A 256 -36.36 -6.51 16.14
CA TRP A 256 -34.91 -6.61 16.33
C TRP A 256 -34.61 -6.46 17.82
N ASP A 257 -33.87 -7.40 18.39
CA ASP A 257 -33.35 -7.32 19.76
C ASP A 257 -31.86 -7.66 19.73
N THR A 258 -31.03 -6.72 20.16
CA THR A 258 -29.57 -6.88 20.28
C THR A 258 -29.22 -7.18 21.74
N LEU A 259 -28.50 -8.26 22.01
CA LEU A 259 -27.87 -8.54 23.31
C LEU A 259 -26.35 -8.41 23.19
#